data_AF-A0A343VRK2-F1
#
_entry.id   AF-A0A343VRK2-F1
#
_cell.length_a   1.000
_cell.length_b   1.000
_cell.length_c   1.000
_cell.angle_alpha   90.00
_cell.angle_beta   90.00
_cell.angle_gamma   90.00
#
_symmetry.space_group_name_H-M   'P 1'
#
loop_
_entity.id
_entity.type
_entity.pdbx_description
1 polymer ?
#
loop_
_entity_poly.entity_id
_entity_poly.type
_entity_poly.pdbx_seq_one_letter_code
_entity_poly.pdbx_strand_id
1 'polypeptide(L)'
;MSSNSWPIPDGLTDLGRQAAETIVDFLNSHGLTEHGGGGRFYTPQEWAARGERWGRNSLLVVTHDGGDHAGAFNWDYEQVELREALEKALSGIGVFVEQCTSWYSSVHQCAPRGPAA
;
A
#
# COMPACT_ATOMS: atom_id res chain seq x y z
N MET A 1 14.54 -19.76 -3.02
CA MET A 1 14.15 -18.37 -2.70
C MET A 1 12.95 -18.05 -3.57
N SER A 2 11.74 -18.33 -3.08
CA SER A 2 10.52 -17.98 -3.80
C SER A 2 10.35 -16.48 -3.65
N SER A 3 10.68 -15.72 -4.69
CA SER A 3 10.47 -14.28 -4.72
C SER A 3 8.99 -14.03 -4.48
N ASN A 4 8.68 -13.39 -3.36
CA ASN A 4 7.34 -12.94 -3.01
C ASN A 4 6.92 -11.91 -4.06
N SER A 5 6.24 -12.39 -5.10
CA SER A 5 5.96 -11.59 -6.29
C SER A 5 4.77 -10.70 -5.99
N TRP A 6 5.01 -9.61 -5.26
CA TRP A 6 4.23 -8.39 -5.38
C TRP A 6 4.75 -7.64 -6.61
N PRO A 7 4.23 -7.88 -7.83
CA PRO A 7 4.73 -7.20 -9.01
C PRO A 7 4.47 -5.70 -8.85
N ILE A 8 5.54 -4.91 -8.92
CA ILE A 8 5.45 -3.46 -8.88
C ILE A 8 5.18 -2.98 -10.32
N PRO A 9 4.04 -2.32 -10.60
CA PRO A 9 3.72 -1.85 -11.94
C PRO A 9 4.73 -0.82 -12.47
N ASP A 10 5.03 -0.87 -13.77
CA ASP A 10 6.02 0.03 -14.37
C ASP A 10 5.57 1.49 -14.46
N GLY A 11 4.26 1.73 -14.57
CA GLY A 11 3.68 3.06 -14.77
C GLY A 11 3.52 3.91 -13.50
N LEU A 12 4.13 3.51 -12.38
CA LEU A 12 4.13 4.31 -11.16
C LEU A 12 5.06 5.53 -11.30
N THR A 13 4.76 6.58 -10.56
CA THR A 13 5.71 7.67 -10.32
C THR A 13 6.88 7.19 -9.47
N ASP A 14 7.99 7.93 -9.42
CA ASP A 14 9.14 7.57 -8.57
C ASP A 14 8.73 7.37 -7.10
N LEU A 15 7.91 8.28 -6.56
CA LEU A 15 7.42 8.17 -5.19
C LEU A 15 6.43 7.01 -5.01
N GLY A 16 5.58 6.72 -6.00
CA GLY A 16 4.69 5.57 -5.98
C GLY A 16 5.45 4.24 -6.00
N ARG A 17 6.52 4.16 -6.80
CA ARG A 17 7.44 3.01 -6.84
C ARG A 17 8.16 2.83 -5.51
N GLN A 18 8.71 3.90 -4.95
CA GLN A 18 9.37 3.86 -3.64
C GLN A 18 8.40 3.39 -2.54
N ALA A 19 7.14 3.83 -2.59
CA ALA A 19 6.11 3.35 -1.67
C ALA A 19 5.82 1.84 -1.86
N ALA A 20 5.69 1.37 -3.09
CA ALA A 20 5.50 -0.06 -3.38
C ALA A 20 6.67 -0.90 -2.87
N GLU A 21 7.91 -0.50 -3.15
CA GLU A 21 9.13 -1.17 -2.68
C GLU A 21 9.19 -1.22 -1.15
N THR A 22 8.90 -0.10 -0.48
CA THR A 22 8.85 -0.03 0.99
C THR A 22 7.80 -0.98 1.57
N ILE A 23 6.63 -1.08 0.94
CA ILE A 23 5.58 -2.02 1.34
C ILE A 23 6.07 -3.47 1.14
N VAL A 24 6.68 -3.79 0.01
CA VAL A 24 7.19 -5.15 -0.27
C VAL A 24 8.23 -5.56 0.77
N ASP A 25 9.20 -4.70 1.05
CA ASP A 25 10.23 -4.95 2.04
C ASP A 25 9.64 -5.11 3.44
N PHE A 26 8.65 -4.27 3.79
CA PHE A 26 7.91 -4.40 5.04
C PHE A 26 7.20 -5.75 5.16
N LEU A 27 6.41 -6.13 4.16
CA LEU A 27 5.67 -7.40 4.18
C LEU A 27 6.61 -8.61 4.24
N ASN A 28 7.71 -8.58 3.49
CA ASN A 28 8.73 -9.64 3.50
C ASN A 28 9.41 -9.77 4.87
N SER A 29 9.79 -8.64 5.49
CA SER A 29 10.46 -8.65 6.80
C SER A 29 9.56 -9.14 7.94
N HIS A 30 8.24 -9.04 7.78
CA HIS A 30 7.25 -9.53 8.75
C HIS A 30 6.71 -10.92 8.40
N GLY A 31 7.18 -11.55 7.32
CA GLY A 31 6.70 -12.87 6.88
C GLY A 31 5.26 -12.88 6.37
N LEU A 32 4.71 -11.72 5.99
CA LEU A 32 3.33 -11.54 5.53
C LEU A 32 3.21 -11.89 4.04
N THR A 33 3.48 -13.15 3.75
CA THR A 33 3.69 -13.64 2.38
C THR A 33 2.45 -14.29 1.77
N GLU A 34 1.44 -14.62 2.57
CA GLU A 34 0.21 -15.19 2.06
C GLU A 34 -0.73 -14.10 1.54
N HIS A 35 -1.07 -14.25 0.26
CA HIS A 35 -1.91 -13.31 -0.47
C HIS A 35 -3.41 -13.56 -0.25
N GLY A 36 -3.79 -14.76 0.20
CA GLY A 36 -5.20 -15.15 0.38
C GLY A 36 -5.98 -15.04 -0.93
N GLY A 37 -7.12 -14.33 -0.91
CA GLY A 37 -7.96 -14.06 -2.08
C GLY A 37 -7.53 -12.84 -2.92
N GLY A 38 -6.51 -12.09 -2.47
CA GLY A 38 -6.14 -10.79 -3.03
C GLY A 38 -4.64 -10.49 -2.94
N GLY A 39 -4.24 -9.22 -2.95
CA GLY A 39 -2.81 -8.83 -2.87
C GLY A 39 -2.22 -8.46 -4.23
N ARG A 40 -2.43 -7.21 -4.66
CA ARG A 40 -1.86 -6.66 -5.90
C ARG A 40 -1.71 -5.16 -5.82
N PHE A 41 -0.66 -4.66 -6.46
CA PHE A 41 -0.45 -3.25 -6.74
C PHE A 41 -1.04 -2.85 -8.09
N TYR A 42 -1.63 -1.67 -8.12
CA TYR A 42 -2.12 -1.02 -9.32
C TYR A 42 -1.59 0.40 -9.39
N THR A 43 -1.20 0.83 -10.60
CA THR A 43 -1.16 2.26 -10.92
C THR A 43 -2.57 2.85 -10.84
N PRO A 44 -2.71 4.16 -10.58
CA PRO A 44 -4.01 4.82 -10.65
C PRO A 44 -4.67 4.68 -12.03
N GLN A 45 -3.88 4.59 -13.11
CA GLN A 45 -4.35 4.40 -14.48
C GLN A 45 -4.91 2.99 -14.69
N GLU A 46 -4.20 1.94 -14.27
CA GLU A 46 -4.72 0.55 -14.32
C GLU A 46 -5.98 0.40 -13.46
N TRP A 47 -6.00 1.05 -12.30
CA TRP A 47 -7.16 1.06 -11.41
C TRP A 47 -8.38 1.72 -12.06
N ALA A 48 -8.19 2.87 -12.71
CA ALA A 48 -9.23 3.52 -13.48
C ALA A 48 -9.69 2.66 -14.68
N ALA A 49 -8.76 2.02 -15.39
CA ALA A 49 -9.06 1.14 -16.53
C ALA A 49 -9.85 -0.11 -16.13
N ARG A 50 -9.67 -0.60 -14.89
CA ARG A 50 -10.50 -1.66 -14.29
C ARG A 50 -11.95 -1.23 -14.07
N GLY A 51 -12.24 0.07 -14.11
CA GLY A 51 -13.58 0.65 -13.92
C GLY A 51 -13.82 1.23 -12.52
N GLU A 52 -12.84 1.17 -11.62
CA GLU A 52 -12.98 1.65 -10.26
C GLU A 52 -13.05 3.18 -10.21
N ARG A 53 -13.99 3.74 -9.43
CA ARG A 53 -14.26 5.19 -9.39
C ARG A 53 -13.31 5.98 -8.50
N TRP A 54 -12.87 5.38 -7.41
CA TRP A 54 -12.10 6.00 -6.34
C TRP A 54 -10.64 5.55 -6.40
N GLY A 55 -9.73 6.23 -5.69
CA GLY A 55 -8.29 5.89 -5.71
C GLY A 55 -7.53 6.31 -6.98
N ARG A 56 -8.17 7.02 -7.92
CA ARG A 56 -7.55 7.44 -9.20
C ARG A 56 -6.52 8.57 -9.08
N ASN A 57 -6.50 9.25 -7.95
CA ASN A 57 -5.57 10.35 -7.67
C ASN A 57 -4.50 9.95 -6.64
N SER A 58 -4.39 8.67 -6.32
CA SER A 58 -3.35 8.17 -5.42
C SER A 58 -2.01 8.03 -6.14
N LEU A 59 -0.96 7.69 -5.40
CA LEU A 59 0.34 7.27 -5.96
C LEU A 59 0.35 5.79 -6.32
N LEU A 60 -0.41 4.99 -5.57
CA LEU A 60 -0.48 3.54 -5.65
C LEU A 60 -1.83 3.09 -5.10
N VAL A 61 -2.36 1.99 -5.61
CA VAL A 61 -3.48 1.26 -5.01
C VAL A 61 -3.02 -0.14 -4.63
N VAL A 62 -3.42 -0.58 -3.44
CA VAL A 62 -3.10 -1.90 -2.87
C VAL A 62 -4.40 -2.63 -2.58
N THR A 63 -4.66 -3.74 -3.26
CA THR A 63 -5.75 -4.66 -2.87
C THR A 63 -5.23 -5.66 -1.87
N HIS A 64 -5.99 -5.97 -0.82
CA HIS A 64 -5.54 -6.78 0.32
C HIS A 64 -6.62 -7.72 0.88
N ASP A 65 -7.50 -8.21 0.01
CA ASP A 65 -8.64 -9.06 0.38
C ASP A 65 -8.21 -10.43 0.94
N GLY A 66 -8.26 -10.57 2.27
CA GLY A 66 -8.20 -11.85 2.96
C GLY A 66 -6.82 -12.53 3.06
N GLY A 67 -5.72 -11.82 2.85
CA GLY A 67 -4.34 -12.34 3.04
C GLY A 67 -3.70 -11.92 4.38
N ASP A 68 -2.54 -12.47 4.72
CA ASP A 68 -1.78 -12.14 5.95
C ASP A 68 -1.47 -10.64 6.05
N HIS A 69 -1.24 -10.03 4.89
CA HIS A 69 -0.95 -8.62 4.75
C HIS A 69 -2.18 -7.72 4.99
N ALA A 70 -3.40 -8.25 4.99
CA ALA A 70 -4.63 -7.47 5.17
C ALA A 70 -4.64 -6.67 6.47
N GLY A 71 -4.11 -7.25 7.55
CA GLY A 71 -4.01 -6.56 8.86
C GLY A 71 -3.16 -5.30 8.85
N ALA A 72 -2.23 -5.16 7.90
CA ALA A 72 -1.44 -3.94 7.75
C ALA A 72 -2.23 -2.79 7.10
N PHE A 73 -3.34 -3.08 6.40
CA PHE A 73 -4.07 -2.11 5.60
C PHE A 73 -5.56 -1.95 5.98
N ASN A 74 -6.18 -2.98 6.56
CA ASN A 74 -7.59 -3.01 6.92
C ASN A 74 -7.78 -2.91 8.44
N TRP A 75 -8.48 -1.88 8.89
CA TRP A 75 -8.74 -1.59 10.30
C TRP A 75 -9.66 -2.62 10.96
N ASP A 76 -10.49 -3.32 10.18
CA ASP A 76 -11.41 -4.35 10.68
C ASP A 76 -10.68 -5.58 11.24
N TYR A 77 -9.40 -5.77 10.90
CA TYR A 77 -8.56 -6.86 11.40
C TYR A 77 -7.96 -6.55 12.78
N GLU A 78 -8.10 -5.31 13.28
CA GLU A 78 -7.64 -4.87 14.61
C GLU A 78 -6.15 -5.11 14.90
N GLN A 79 -5.31 -5.26 13.86
CA GLN A 79 -3.86 -5.44 13.99
C GLN A 79 -3.13 -4.10 14.09
N VAL A 80 -3.40 -3.37 15.17
CA VAL A 80 -2.93 -1.99 15.39
C VAL A 80 -1.42 -1.86 15.27
N GLU A 81 -0.66 -2.75 15.91
CA GLU A 81 0.80 -2.69 15.94
C GLU A 81 1.40 -2.88 14.54
N LEU A 82 0.81 -3.77 13.74
CA LEU A 82 1.27 -4.02 12.37
C LEU A 82 1.00 -2.82 11.47
N ARG A 83 -0.20 -2.23 11.58
CA ARG A 83 -0.56 -1.00 10.86
C ARG A 83 0.37 0.16 11.23
N GLU A 84 0.61 0.39 12.52
CA GLU A 84 1.49 1.46 12.98
C GLU A 84 2.95 1.25 12.52
N ALA A 85 3.41 0.00 12.47
CA ALA A 85 4.73 -0.31 11.94
C ALA A 85 4.84 0.00 10.44
N LEU A 86 3.81 -0.30 9.64
CA LEU A 86 3.75 0.05 8.23
C LEU A 86 3.69 1.58 8.04
N GLU A 87 2.82 2.27 8.79
CA GLU A 87 2.70 3.73 8.77
C GLU A 87 4.04 4.40 9.08
N LYS A 88 4.77 3.90 10.07
CA LYS A 88 6.11 4.39 10.41
C LYS A 88 7.09 4.22 9.27
N ALA A 89 7.11 3.06 8.61
CA ALA A 89 7.99 2.81 7.46
C ALA A 89 7.70 3.78 6.31
N LEU A 90 6.43 4.02 6.01
CA LEU A 90 5.99 4.92 4.93
C LEU A 90 6.17 6.41 5.26
N SER A 91 6.05 6.78 6.54
CA SER A 91 6.27 8.16 6.98
C SER A 91 7.69 8.65 6.71
N GLY A 92 8.68 7.73 6.71
CA GLY A 92 10.08 8.03 6.40
C GLY A 92 10.31 8.51 4.97
N ILE A 93 9.40 8.17 4.04
CA ILE A 93 9.43 8.59 2.64
C ILE A 93 8.32 9.61 2.31
N GLY A 94 7.59 10.09 3.31
CA GLY A 94 6.59 11.14 3.15
C GLY A 94 5.29 10.69 2.48
N VAL A 95 4.87 9.45 2.68
CA VAL A 95 3.57 8.93 2.20
C VAL A 95 2.77 8.30 3.34
N PHE A 96 1.46 8.15 3.14
CA PHE A 96 0.57 7.46 4.06
C PHE A 96 -0.43 6.56 3.32
N VAL A 97 -0.99 5.59 4.03
CA VAL A 97 -2.03 4.68 3.52
C VAL A 97 -3.39 5.15 4.02
N GLU A 98 -4.35 5.26 3.11
CA GLU A 98 -5.75 5.45 3.41
C GLU A 98 -6.50 4.15 3.11
N GLN A 99 -7.17 3.59 4.12
CA GLN A 99 -8.15 2.52 3.87
C GLN A 99 -9.35 3.12 3.13
N CYS A 100 -9.65 2.59 1.94
CA CYS A 100 -10.79 3.05 1.16
C CYS A 100 -12.01 2.15 1.38
N THR A 101 -11.80 0.83 1.36
CA THR A 101 -12.80 -0.18 1.72
C THR A 101 -12.13 -1.31 2.50
N SER A 102 -12.87 -2.36 2.86
CA SER A 102 -12.32 -3.54 3.51
C SER A 102 -11.37 -4.37 2.63
N TRP A 103 -11.29 -4.11 1.33
CA TRP A 103 -10.53 -4.94 0.38
C TRP A 103 -9.44 -4.18 -0.40
N TYR A 104 -9.38 -2.84 -0.29
CA TYR A 104 -8.28 -2.06 -0.84
C TYR A 104 -8.00 -0.78 -0.07
N SER A 105 -6.75 -0.33 -0.22
CA SER A 105 -6.24 0.94 0.30
C SER A 105 -5.52 1.70 -0.79
N SER A 106 -5.42 3.02 -0.62
CA SER A 106 -4.69 3.89 -1.53
C SER A 106 -3.55 4.60 -0.81
N VAL A 107 -2.43 4.83 -1.51
CA VAL A 107 -1.25 5.49 -0.96
C VAL A 107 -1.18 6.91 -1.46
N HIS A 108 -1.01 7.87 -0.56
CA HIS A 108 -0.99 9.29 -0.87
C HIS A 108 0.28 9.96 -0.34
N GLN A 109 0.68 11.04 -0.99
CA GLN A 109 1.73 11.89 -0.49
C GLN A 109 1.25 12.64 0.77
N CYS A 110 2.07 12.70 1.81
CA CYS A 110 1.82 13.58 2.94
C CYS A 110 1.83 15.04 2.48
N ALA A 111 0.99 15.88 3.09
CA ALA A 111 1.08 17.31 2.85
C ALA A 111 2.52 17.80 3.10
N PRO A 112 3.07 18.68 2.24
CA PRO A 112 4.38 19.25 2.49
C PRO A 112 4.36 19.87 3.88
N ARG A 113 5.27 19.42 4.75
CA ARG A 113 5.50 20.11 6.02
C ARG A 113 5.97 21.52 5.64
N GLY A 114 5.13 22.52 5.90
CA GLY A 114 5.55 23.92 5.81
C GLY A 114 6.82 24.12 6.65
N PRO A 115 7.59 25.21 6.39
CA PRO A 115 8.74 25.50 7.22
C PRO A 115 8.30 25.49 8.69
N ALA A 116 9.05 24.77 9.53
CA ALA A 116 8.85 24.83 10.97
C ALA A 116 8.92 26.30 11.38
N ALA A 117 7.85 26.79 12.02
CA ALA A 117 7.78 28.16 12.53
C ALA A 117 8.81 28.39 13.64
#